data_AF-A0A520DDF9-F1
#
_entry.id   AF-A0A520DDF9-F1
#
_cell.length_a   1.000
_cell.length_b   1.000
_cell.length_c   1.000
_cell.angle_alpha   90.00
_cell.angle_beta   90.00
_cell.angle_gamma   90.00
#
_symmetry.space_group_name_H-M   'P 1'
#
loop_
_entity.id
_entity.type
_entity.pdbx_description
1 polymer ?
#
loop_
_entity_poly.entity_id
_entity_poly.type
_entity_poly.pdbx_seq_one_letter_code
_entity_poly.pdbx_strand_id
1 'polypeptide(L)'
;MITNAWYLSIIAAVVIVGAYFKLLKMKTVTINPKDLNNPEVLIDTLEKLPEQPDFIFEESNPLIIDTNIGDTKVKTETKETAAGPDGFTYHFVGTYTPGENGKDSVEAANFRAAALDLNNIEAIKTPVKTFTRFDIANAHFKLQDAIEPRKVFPKMLASFVIYSFNKNWLYNFENLVPAMAYPDMPEPMYEKLRDISSELLIPNLQLIPQNTISLLVTNPEFIESYMVGLNHEFGKELLWREYPTDKRGSYFRQFWDVKGIISNNNNLDPNQLKEEFKDIQPIDKWYSSSALGTHPKRKAPDGEQVVLVIRGELLKKYPNTIIYAQKAHIFKDANGVIDAKKQPVIEPVATTSQMATEIKFPMFKAEINPDIKFFGFDLTVPQAKGKDDPKIETDDWGWYFIIQQIPGEPRFGMDINFEKSGDKISWDDLSWDKYNPQNGFINIDVKPNSDFKPT
;
A
#
# COMPACT_ATOMS: atom_id res chain seq x y z
N MET A 1 -66.43 44.89 21.85
CA MET A 1 -65.19 45.07 21.07
C MET A 1 -64.20 43.99 21.46
N ILE A 2 -64.12 42.89 20.72
CA ILE A 2 -62.90 42.05 20.67
C ILE A 2 -62.61 41.86 19.19
N THR A 3 -62.15 42.94 18.57
CA THR A 3 -61.94 43.07 17.11
C THR A 3 -60.59 42.50 16.65
N ASN A 4 -59.95 41.63 17.45
CA ASN A 4 -58.61 41.07 17.17
C ASN A 4 -58.48 39.55 17.40
N ALA A 5 -59.58 38.81 17.60
CA ALA A 5 -59.53 37.36 17.87
C ALA A 5 -59.16 36.50 16.64
N TRP A 6 -59.20 37.06 15.44
CA TRP A 6 -58.88 36.38 14.19
C TRP A 6 -57.36 36.13 14.01
N TYR A 7 -56.51 37.01 14.57
CA TYR A 7 -55.06 36.83 14.52
C TYR A 7 -54.59 35.62 15.34
N LEU A 8 -55.19 35.40 16.52
CA LEU A 8 -54.90 34.24 17.37
C LEU A 8 -55.30 32.92 16.73
N SER A 9 -56.40 32.91 15.97
CA SER A 9 -56.87 31.71 15.24
C SER A 9 -55.98 31.37 14.05
N ILE A 10 -55.44 32.38 13.35
CA ILE A 10 -54.45 32.16 12.28
C ILE A 10 -53.14 31.62 12.86
N ILE A 11 -52.64 32.19 13.96
CA ILE A 11 -51.40 31.71 14.60
C ILE A 11 -51.58 30.28 15.10
N ALA A 12 -52.72 29.96 15.74
CA ALA A 12 -53.02 28.60 16.18
C ALA A 12 -53.11 27.63 15.00
N ALA A 13 -53.74 28.04 13.88
CA ALA A 13 -53.80 27.22 12.67
C ALA A 13 -52.41 26.96 12.07
N VAL A 14 -51.54 27.98 12.01
CA VAL A 14 -50.16 27.82 11.50
C VAL A 14 -49.33 26.91 12.41
N VAL A 15 -49.46 27.02 13.72
CA VAL A 15 -48.78 26.12 14.68
C VAL A 15 -49.29 24.69 14.57
N ILE A 16 -50.59 24.48 14.41
CA ILE A 16 -51.19 23.15 14.23
C ILE A 16 -50.74 22.53 12.90
N VAL A 17 -50.72 23.29 11.81
CA VAL A 17 -50.24 22.83 10.50
C VAL A 17 -48.74 22.54 10.56
N GLY A 18 -47.93 23.38 11.21
CA GLY A 18 -46.51 23.14 11.42
C GLY A 18 -46.24 21.88 12.27
N ALA A 19 -47.02 21.66 13.32
CA ALA A 19 -46.95 20.46 14.15
C ALA A 19 -47.37 19.21 13.37
N TYR A 20 -48.40 19.31 12.53
CA TYR A 20 -48.88 18.24 11.65
C TYR A 20 -47.80 17.84 10.63
N PHE A 21 -47.16 18.80 9.96
CA PHE A 21 -46.05 18.52 9.03
C PHE A 21 -44.81 17.96 9.75
N LYS A 22 -44.52 18.39 10.98
CA LYS A 22 -43.42 17.84 11.78
C LYS A 22 -43.71 16.40 12.23
N LEU A 23 -44.96 16.09 12.61
CA LEU A 23 -45.42 14.74 12.91
C LEU A 23 -45.40 13.83 11.69
N LEU A 24 -45.78 14.33 10.51
CA LEU A 24 -45.65 13.59 9.24
C LEU A 24 -44.18 13.27 8.92
N LYS A 25 -43.25 14.21 9.15
CA LYS A 25 -41.80 13.95 8.98
C LYS A 25 -41.28 12.89 9.96
N MET A 26 -41.75 12.89 11.21
CA MET A 26 -41.37 11.87 12.21
C MET A 26 -41.95 10.47 11.93
N LYS A 27 -43.00 10.37 11.11
CA LYS A 27 -43.61 9.09 10.70
C LYS A 27 -42.90 8.42 9.52
N THR A 28 -41.85 9.04 8.96
CA THR A 28 -41.00 8.38 7.98
C THR A 28 -40.11 7.37 8.70
N VAL A 29 -40.47 6.10 8.62
CA VAL A 29 -39.67 5.00 9.16
C VAL A 29 -38.40 4.92 8.31
N THR A 30 -37.27 5.29 8.91
CA THR A 30 -35.95 5.14 8.26
C THR A 30 -35.61 3.67 8.28
N ILE A 31 -35.82 2.98 7.17
CA ILE A 31 -35.44 1.56 7.03
C ILE A 31 -33.92 1.52 6.88
N ASN A 32 -33.22 0.91 7.84
CA ASN A 32 -31.79 0.74 7.75
C ASN A 32 -31.50 -0.53 6.92
N PRO A 33 -30.80 -0.44 5.77
CA PRO A 33 -30.53 -1.60 4.93
C PRO A 33 -29.73 -2.70 5.63
N LYS A 34 -29.08 -2.40 6.76
CA LYS A 34 -28.40 -3.40 7.59
C LYS A 34 -29.34 -4.34 8.34
N ASP A 35 -30.61 -3.96 8.55
CA ASP A 35 -31.60 -4.74 9.29
C ASP A 35 -32.03 -6.00 8.51
N LEU A 36 -31.84 -6.01 7.18
CA LEU A 36 -32.08 -7.17 6.31
C LEU A 36 -31.18 -8.38 6.64
N ASN A 37 -30.04 -8.14 7.29
CA ASN A 37 -29.09 -9.18 7.65
C ASN A 37 -29.28 -9.70 9.08
N ASN A 38 -30.23 -9.15 9.86
CA ASN A 38 -30.52 -9.59 11.22
C ASN A 38 -31.89 -10.29 11.30
N PRO A 39 -31.93 -11.62 11.49
CA PRO A 39 -33.18 -12.39 11.46
C PRO A 39 -34.17 -12.02 12.57
N GLU A 40 -33.71 -11.42 13.67
CA GLU A 40 -34.58 -11.02 14.79
C GLU A 40 -35.40 -9.76 14.48
N VAL A 41 -34.88 -8.86 13.64
CA VAL A 41 -35.49 -7.55 13.33
C VAL A 41 -36.09 -7.53 11.92
N LEU A 42 -35.73 -8.51 11.09
CA LEU A 42 -36.18 -8.66 9.70
C LEU A 42 -37.71 -8.64 9.58
N ILE A 43 -38.42 -9.44 10.39
CA ILE A 43 -39.87 -9.60 10.27
C ILE A 43 -40.59 -8.27 10.52
N ASP A 44 -40.19 -7.56 11.57
CA ASP A 44 -40.77 -6.26 11.95
C ASP A 44 -40.39 -5.14 10.96
N THR A 45 -39.27 -5.31 10.25
CA THR A 45 -38.84 -4.41 9.17
C THR A 45 -39.61 -4.67 7.88
N LEU A 46 -39.88 -5.95 7.56
CA LEU A 46 -40.65 -6.35 6.39
C LEU A 46 -42.11 -5.90 6.49
N GLU A 47 -42.74 -5.98 7.67
CA GLU A 47 -44.10 -5.47 7.89
C GLU A 47 -44.23 -3.95 7.74
N LYS A 48 -43.13 -3.21 7.89
CA LYS A 48 -43.10 -1.73 7.83
C LYS A 48 -42.61 -1.18 6.50
N LEU A 49 -42.23 -2.04 5.55
CA LEU A 49 -41.89 -1.62 4.19
C LEU A 49 -43.14 -1.01 3.52
N PRO A 50 -43.06 0.20 2.96
CA PRO A 50 -44.18 0.77 2.23
C PRO A 50 -44.46 -0.10 1.00
N GLU A 51 -45.74 -0.37 0.74
CA GLU A 51 -46.18 -0.99 -0.51
C GLU A 51 -45.62 -0.19 -1.70
N GLN A 52 -44.94 -0.87 -2.62
CA GLN A 52 -44.41 -0.30 -3.84
C GLN A 52 -45.40 -0.59 -4.98
N PRO A 53 -46.34 0.33 -5.28
CA PRO A 53 -47.39 0.08 -6.27
C PRO A 53 -46.84 -0.05 -7.71
N ASP A 54 -45.61 0.40 -7.95
CA ASP A 54 -44.91 0.28 -9.25
C ASP A 54 -43.96 -0.92 -9.32
N PHE A 55 -44.01 -1.83 -8.34
CA PHE A 55 -43.20 -3.05 -8.36
C PHE A 55 -43.80 -4.05 -9.36
N ILE A 56 -43.37 -3.94 -10.61
CA ILE A 56 -43.75 -4.84 -11.70
C ILE A 56 -42.66 -5.91 -11.83
N PHE A 57 -43.05 -7.18 -11.72
CA PHE A 57 -42.17 -8.28 -12.11
C PHE A 57 -42.11 -8.33 -13.64
N GLU A 58 -40.99 -7.89 -14.22
CA GLU A 58 -40.71 -8.08 -15.64
C GLU A 58 -39.94 -9.39 -15.80
N GLU A 59 -40.66 -10.47 -16.15
CA GLU A 59 -40.04 -11.75 -16.48
C GLU A 59 -39.48 -11.65 -17.92
N SER A 60 -38.23 -11.21 -18.06
CA SER A 60 -37.51 -11.26 -19.33
C SER A 60 -37.14 -12.71 -19.64
N ASN A 61 -37.95 -13.38 -20.45
CA ASN A 61 -37.63 -14.70 -21.00
C ASN A 61 -37.49 -14.59 -22.53
N PRO A 62 -36.30 -14.87 -23.09
CA PRO A 62 -35.06 -15.30 -22.41
C PRO A 62 -34.33 -14.18 -21.66
N LEU A 63 -33.47 -14.58 -20.73
CA LEU A 63 -32.42 -13.73 -20.14
C LEU A 63 -31.46 -13.28 -21.26
N ILE A 64 -31.64 -12.08 -21.79
CA ILE A 64 -30.68 -11.47 -22.73
C ILE A 64 -29.63 -10.74 -21.89
N ILE A 65 -28.46 -11.36 -21.68
CA ILE A 65 -27.30 -10.67 -21.11
C ILE A 65 -26.65 -9.86 -22.25
N ASP A 66 -27.18 -8.66 -22.50
CA ASP A 66 -26.83 -7.89 -23.71
C ASP A 66 -25.60 -6.97 -23.56
N THR A 67 -24.73 -7.23 -22.59
CA THR A 67 -23.56 -6.37 -22.38
C THR A 67 -22.31 -7.18 -22.09
N ASN A 68 -21.35 -7.11 -23.02
CA ASN A 68 -19.96 -7.46 -22.75
C ASN A 68 -19.46 -6.52 -21.65
N ILE A 69 -19.24 -7.07 -20.45
CA ILE A 69 -18.61 -6.32 -19.36
C ILE A 69 -17.12 -6.63 -19.41
N GLY A 70 -16.33 -5.66 -19.87
CA GLY A 70 -14.87 -5.80 -20.05
C GLY A 70 -14.48 -6.77 -21.18
N ASP A 71 -13.47 -7.61 -20.94
CA ASP A 71 -12.93 -8.56 -21.91
C ASP A 71 -13.77 -9.84 -22.08
N THR A 72 -14.83 -10.00 -21.28
CA THR A 72 -15.71 -11.17 -21.31
C THR A 72 -16.69 -11.07 -22.48
N LYS A 73 -16.63 -12.03 -23.41
CA LYS A 73 -17.52 -12.12 -24.58
C LYS A 73 -18.73 -13.00 -24.27
N VAL A 74 -19.92 -12.53 -24.63
CA VAL A 74 -21.17 -13.30 -24.53
C VAL A 74 -21.52 -13.89 -25.91
N LYS A 75 -21.79 -15.19 -25.97
CA LYS A 75 -22.30 -15.89 -27.16
C LYS A 75 -23.66 -16.48 -26.87
N THR A 76 -24.67 -16.12 -27.66
CA THR A 76 -26.03 -16.65 -27.55
C THR A 76 -26.34 -17.55 -28.75
N GLU A 77 -26.70 -18.81 -28.48
CA GLU A 77 -27.19 -19.76 -29.48
C GLU A 77 -28.65 -20.12 -29.20
N THR A 78 -29.51 -19.96 -30.20
CA THR A 78 -30.93 -20.30 -30.10
C THR A 78 -31.19 -21.63 -30.81
N LYS A 79 -31.84 -22.58 -30.14
CA LYS A 79 -32.28 -23.87 -30.71
C LYS A 79 -33.77 -24.05 -30.49
N GLU A 80 -34.49 -24.35 -31.56
CA GLU A 80 -35.93 -24.63 -31.53
C GLU A 80 -36.18 -26.13 -31.62
N THR A 81 -37.14 -26.64 -30.85
CA THR A 81 -37.51 -28.07 -30.87
C THR A 81 -38.46 -28.45 -31.99
N ALA A 82 -39.22 -27.51 -32.54
CA ALA A 82 -40.06 -27.69 -33.72
C ALA A 82 -40.37 -26.34 -34.38
N ALA A 83 -40.49 -26.32 -35.72
CA ALA A 83 -40.87 -25.13 -36.48
C ALA A 83 -42.40 -24.97 -36.48
N GLY A 84 -42.96 -24.43 -35.40
CA GLY A 84 -44.40 -24.18 -35.26
C GLY A 84 -44.76 -23.48 -33.94
N PRO A 85 -46.03 -23.05 -33.75
CA PRO A 85 -46.46 -22.23 -32.60
C PRO A 85 -46.30 -22.94 -31.24
N ASP A 86 -46.23 -24.27 -31.24
CA ASP A 86 -46.13 -25.11 -30.04
C ASP A 86 -44.69 -25.59 -29.76
N GLY A 87 -43.70 -25.11 -30.52
CA GLY A 87 -42.29 -25.46 -30.34
C GLY A 87 -41.64 -24.67 -29.22
N PHE A 88 -40.83 -25.32 -28.39
CA PHE A 88 -40.04 -24.63 -27.37
C PHE A 88 -38.72 -24.12 -27.97
N THR A 89 -38.42 -22.85 -27.74
CA THR A 89 -37.17 -22.20 -28.11
C THR A 89 -36.24 -22.14 -26.90
N TYR A 90 -35.06 -22.75 -27.02
CA TYR A 90 -34.01 -22.74 -26.00
C TYR A 90 -32.94 -21.73 -26.39
N HIS A 91 -32.61 -20.81 -25.49
CA HIS A 91 -31.51 -19.87 -25.64
C HIS A 91 -30.34 -20.31 -24.76
N PHE A 92 -29.21 -20.68 -25.36
CA PHE A 92 -27.97 -21.00 -24.66
C PHE A 92 -27.09 -19.75 -24.66
N VAL A 93 -26.92 -19.14 -23.49
CA VAL A 93 -26.01 -18.01 -23.31
C VAL A 93 -24.73 -18.52 -22.65
N GLY A 94 -23.61 -18.44 -23.35
CA GLY A 94 -22.28 -18.77 -22.84
C GLY A 94 -21.41 -17.52 -22.73
N THR A 95 -20.77 -17.32 -21.59
CA THR A 95 -19.79 -16.24 -21.40
C THR A 95 -18.37 -16.82 -21.38
N TYR A 96 -17.44 -16.18 -22.08
CA TYR A 96 -16.03 -16.58 -22.05
C TYR A 96 -15.11 -15.38 -22.19
N THR A 97 -13.97 -15.42 -21.49
CA THR A 97 -12.94 -14.39 -21.56
C THR A 97 -11.74 -14.96 -22.32
N PRO A 98 -11.47 -14.53 -23.56
CA PRO A 98 -10.31 -15.02 -24.31
C PRO A 98 -9.01 -14.47 -23.71
N GLY A 99 -7.97 -15.30 -23.64
CA GLY A 99 -6.62 -14.82 -23.31
C GLY A 99 -5.97 -14.14 -24.52
N GLU A 100 -5.11 -13.15 -24.26
CA GLU A 100 -4.39 -12.43 -25.32
C GLU A 100 -3.29 -13.28 -25.96
N ASN A 101 -3.14 -13.18 -27.29
CA ASN A 101 -1.98 -13.69 -28.05
C ASN A 101 -1.63 -15.17 -27.79
N GLY A 102 -2.65 -16.03 -27.68
CA GLY A 102 -2.45 -17.48 -27.48
C GLY A 102 -2.03 -17.88 -26.07
N LYS A 103 -2.06 -16.94 -25.11
CA LYS A 103 -1.98 -17.24 -23.68
C LYS A 103 -3.35 -17.64 -23.14
N ASP A 104 -3.36 -18.41 -22.06
CA ASP A 104 -4.57 -18.76 -21.35
C ASP A 104 -5.21 -17.52 -20.70
N SER A 105 -6.54 -17.52 -20.59
CA SER A 105 -7.22 -16.65 -19.62
C SER A 105 -6.90 -17.08 -18.18
N VAL A 106 -7.18 -16.24 -17.20
CA VAL A 106 -6.97 -16.56 -15.78
C VAL A 106 -7.76 -17.82 -15.39
N GLU A 107 -8.99 -17.94 -15.88
CA GLU A 107 -9.85 -19.10 -15.66
C GLU A 107 -9.31 -20.35 -16.33
N ALA A 108 -8.81 -20.23 -17.58
CA ALA A 108 -8.23 -21.35 -18.32
C ALA A 108 -6.93 -21.85 -17.69
N ALA A 109 -6.08 -20.94 -17.19
CA ALA A 109 -4.86 -21.28 -16.48
C ALA A 109 -5.17 -22.01 -15.16
N ASN A 110 -6.15 -21.51 -14.40
CA ASN A 110 -6.61 -22.14 -13.17
C ASN A 110 -7.24 -23.52 -13.45
N PHE A 111 -8.04 -23.64 -14.50
CA PHE A 111 -8.62 -24.92 -14.90
C PHE A 111 -7.54 -25.92 -15.34
N ARG A 112 -6.54 -25.49 -16.10
CA ARG A 112 -5.40 -26.34 -16.48
C ARG A 112 -4.64 -26.84 -15.26
N ALA A 113 -4.35 -25.95 -14.30
CA ALA A 113 -3.70 -26.34 -13.05
C ALA A 113 -4.53 -27.37 -12.29
N ALA A 114 -5.84 -27.12 -12.11
CA ALA A 114 -6.75 -28.04 -11.44
C ALA A 114 -6.88 -29.39 -12.18
N ALA A 115 -6.91 -29.38 -13.51
CA ALA A 115 -6.98 -30.59 -14.33
C ALA A 115 -5.70 -31.43 -14.25
N LEU A 116 -4.53 -30.78 -14.22
CA LEU A 116 -3.25 -31.45 -13.99
C LEU A 116 -3.18 -32.07 -12.59
N ASP A 117 -3.65 -31.34 -11.57
CA ASP A 117 -3.71 -31.84 -10.19
C ASP A 117 -4.66 -33.03 -10.06
N LEU A 118 -5.85 -32.94 -10.64
CA LEU A 118 -6.81 -34.06 -10.68
C LEU A 118 -6.22 -35.27 -11.40
N ASN A 119 -5.56 -35.06 -12.54
CA ASN A 119 -4.92 -36.15 -13.27
C ASN A 119 -3.78 -36.78 -12.47
N ASN A 120 -3.00 -35.99 -11.72
CA ASN A 120 -1.98 -36.51 -10.82
C ASN A 120 -2.59 -37.36 -9.71
N ILE A 121 -3.74 -36.96 -9.14
CA ILE A 121 -4.48 -37.72 -8.13
C ILE A 121 -5.02 -39.03 -8.72
N GLU A 122 -5.66 -38.98 -9.89
CA GLU A 122 -6.17 -40.15 -10.61
C GLU A 122 -5.05 -41.10 -11.06
N ALA A 123 -3.86 -40.56 -11.38
CA ALA A 123 -2.68 -41.35 -11.72
C ALA A 123 -2.12 -42.12 -10.52
N ILE A 124 -2.52 -41.80 -9.28
CA ILE A 124 -2.21 -42.60 -8.09
C ILE A 124 -3.00 -43.91 -8.18
N LYS A 125 -2.48 -44.87 -8.94
CA LYS A 125 -2.96 -46.24 -8.91
C LYS A 125 -2.65 -46.79 -7.53
N THR A 126 -3.68 -47.09 -6.75
CA THR A 126 -3.49 -47.93 -5.57
C THR A 126 -2.84 -49.23 -6.04
N PRO A 127 -1.66 -49.60 -5.50
CA PRO A 127 -1.00 -50.81 -5.94
C PRO A 127 -1.99 -51.97 -5.74
N VAL A 128 -2.31 -52.66 -6.84
CA VAL A 128 -3.23 -53.79 -6.79
C VAL A 128 -2.71 -54.75 -5.74
N LYS A 129 -3.51 -55.03 -4.70
CA LYS A 129 -3.13 -55.95 -3.63
C LYS A 129 -2.92 -57.33 -4.26
N THR A 130 -1.67 -57.68 -4.55
CA THR A 130 -1.32 -59.02 -5.02
C THR A 130 -1.42 -59.98 -3.84
N PHE A 131 -2.42 -60.85 -3.86
CA PHE A 131 -2.56 -61.90 -2.85
C PHE A 131 -1.50 -62.98 -3.10
N THR A 132 -0.35 -62.84 -2.46
CA THR A 132 0.66 -63.91 -2.41
C THR A 132 0.17 -65.02 -1.47
N ARG A 133 0.37 -66.29 -1.86
CA ARG A 133 0.04 -67.43 -1.00
C ARG A 133 0.71 -67.27 0.37
N PHE A 134 -0.07 -67.31 1.44
CA PHE A 134 0.45 -67.19 2.79
C PHE A 134 1.27 -68.43 3.13
N ASP A 135 2.56 -68.25 3.37
CA ASP A 135 3.48 -69.30 3.75
C ASP A 135 3.32 -69.61 5.24
N ILE A 136 2.74 -70.77 5.54
CA ILE A 136 2.43 -71.20 6.91
C ILE A 136 3.72 -71.41 7.72
N ALA A 137 4.83 -71.78 7.07
CA ALA A 137 6.09 -72.05 7.76
C ALA A 137 6.71 -70.79 8.38
N ASN A 138 6.48 -69.60 7.79
CA ASN A 138 6.97 -68.32 8.30
C ASN A 138 5.87 -67.43 8.92
N ALA A 139 4.66 -67.98 9.09
CA ALA A 139 3.51 -67.26 9.62
C ALA A 139 3.78 -66.61 10.98
N HIS A 140 4.47 -67.33 11.88
CA HIS A 140 4.80 -66.84 13.22
C HIS A 140 5.67 -65.57 13.19
N PHE A 141 6.74 -65.58 12.39
CA PHE A 141 7.63 -64.42 12.24
C PHE A 141 6.92 -63.21 11.62
N LYS A 142 6.09 -63.43 10.59
CA LYS A 142 5.32 -62.35 9.95
C LYS A 142 4.28 -61.75 10.88
N LEU A 143 3.58 -62.57 11.67
CA LEU A 143 2.62 -62.08 12.65
C LEU A 143 3.32 -61.32 13.79
N GLN A 144 4.46 -61.82 14.26
CA GLN A 144 5.23 -61.13 15.30
C GLN A 144 5.75 -59.77 14.82
N ASP A 145 6.23 -59.68 13.57
CA ASP A 145 6.64 -58.42 12.94
C ASP A 145 5.45 -57.47 12.72
N ALA A 146 4.31 -58.00 12.28
CA ALA A 146 3.09 -57.23 12.01
C ALA A 146 2.36 -56.77 13.28
N ILE A 147 2.63 -57.37 14.44
CA ILE A 147 2.06 -56.98 15.75
C ILE A 147 3.08 -56.16 16.57
N GLU A 148 4.33 -56.06 16.13
CA GLU A 148 5.38 -55.35 16.87
C GLU A 148 4.98 -53.89 17.14
N PRO A 149 4.74 -53.50 18.42
CA PRO A 149 4.14 -52.20 18.72
C PRO A 149 4.99 -51.01 18.23
N ARG A 150 6.32 -51.18 18.22
CA ARG A 150 7.27 -50.18 17.74
C ARG A 150 7.13 -49.87 16.25
N LYS A 151 6.59 -50.80 15.45
CA LYS A 151 6.36 -50.63 14.01
C LYS A 151 4.92 -50.26 13.68
N VAL A 152 3.96 -50.87 14.38
CA VAL A 152 2.53 -50.69 14.11
C VAL A 152 2.03 -49.32 14.59
N PHE A 153 2.41 -48.91 15.80
CA PHE A 153 1.89 -47.68 16.40
C PHE A 153 2.24 -46.42 15.58
N PRO A 154 3.49 -46.24 15.08
CA PRO A 154 3.81 -45.11 14.22
C PRO A 154 3.06 -45.13 12.88
N LYS A 155 2.87 -46.31 12.26
CA LYS A 155 2.11 -46.43 11.00
C LYS A 155 0.62 -46.10 11.19
N MET A 156 0.04 -46.56 12.28
CA MET A 156 -1.34 -46.25 12.65
C MET A 156 -1.50 -44.75 12.90
N LEU A 157 -0.61 -44.14 13.69
CA LEU A 157 -0.64 -42.71 13.98
C LEU A 157 -0.47 -41.87 12.70
N ALA A 158 0.44 -42.26 11.81
CA ALA A 158 0.61 -41.61 10.50
C ALA A 158 -0.62 -41.74 9.59
N SER A 159 -1.39 -42.83 9.70
CA SER A 159 -2.63 -43.01 8.92
C SER A 159 -3.79 -42.12 9.40
N PHE A 160 -3.76 -41.66 10.66
CA PHE A 160 -4.75 -40.73 11.20
C PHE A 160 -4.43 -39.27 10.85
N VAL A 161 -3.19 -38.94 10.51
CA VAL A 161 -2.78 -37.59 10.14
C VAL A 161 -3.01 -37.38 8.64
N ILE A 162 -4.20 -36.88 8.29
CA ILE A 162 -4.50 -36.41 6.94
C ILE A 162 -4.01 -34.96 6.83
N TYR A 163 -2.94 -34.74 6.08
CA TYR A 163 -2.47 -33.38 5.78
C TYR A 163 -3.33 -32.79 4.66
N SER A 164 -4.11 -31.75 4.98
CA SER A 164 -4.91 -31.00 4.00
C SER A 164 -4.15 -29.89 3.28
N PHE A 165 -2.88 -29.69 3.62
CA PHE A 165 -2.03 -28.62 3.08
C PHE A 165 -0.85 -29.20 2.28
N ASN A 166 -0.24 -28.35 1.45
CA ASN A 166 0.87 -28.71 0.57
C ASN A 166 1.99 -29.41 1.36
N LYS A 167 2.24 -30.70 1.06
CA LYS A 167 3.28 -31.51 1.73
C LYS A 167 4.67 -30.89 1.64
N ASN A 168 4.92 -30.05 0.64
CA ASN A 168 6.18 -29.31 0.50
C ASN A 168 6.43 -28.32 1.64
N TRP A 169 5.36 -27.83 2.29
CA TRP A 169 5.48 -26.95 3.46
C TRP A 169 6.11 -27.66 4.67
N LEU A 170 5.87 -28.97 4.85
CA LEU A 170 6.46 -29.78 5.93
C LEU A 170 7.93 -30.12 5.72
N TYR A 171 8.40 -30.17 4.46
CA TYR A 171 9.82 -30.40 4.19
C TYR A 171 10.69 -29.20 4.58
N ASN A 172 10.07 -28.03 4.79
CA ASN A 172 10.75 -26.83 5.27
C ASN A 172 10.68 -26.80 6.81
N PHE A 173 11.73 -27.31 7.45
CA PHE A 173 11.85 -27.37 8.92
C PHE A 173 11.66 -25.99 9.59
N GLU A 174 11.99 -24.91 8.87
CA GLU A 174 11.88 -23.51 9.31
C GLU A 174 10.43 -23.09 9.62
N ASN A 175 9.43 -23.74 9.02
CA ASN A 175 8.01 -23.41 9.16
C ASN A 175 7.30 -24.07 10.35
N LEU A 176 7.94 -25.01 11.03
CA LEU A 176 7.26 -25.90 11.98
C LEU A 176 7.02 -25.27 13.35
N VAL A 177 7.84 -24.30 13.76
CA VAL A 177 7.75 -23.67 15.08
C VAL A 177 7.93 -22.17 14.94
N PRO A 178 6.91 -21.35 15.29
CA PRO A 178 7.05 -19.90 15.30
C PRO A 178 8.10 -19.48 16.34
N ALA A 179 8.76 -18.35 16.10
CA ALA A 179 9.66 -17.79 17.10
C ALA A 179 8.90 -17.51 18.42
N MET A 180 9.57 -17.75 19.54
CA MET A 180 9.01 -17.44 20.85
C MET A 180 8.80 -15.92 20.99
N ALA A 181 7.90 -15.48 21.86
CA ALA A 181 7.70 -14.05 22.12
C ALA A 181 9.03 -13.38 22.54
N TYR A 182 9.33 -12.23 21.96
CA TYR A 182 10.56 -11.47 22.20
C TYR A 182 10.24 -9.98 22.40
N PRO A 183 11.11 -9.23 23.10
CA PRO A 183 10.97 -7.78 23.21
C PRO A 183 11.25 -7.11 21.86
N ASP A 184 10.37 -6.21 21.45
CA ASP A 184 10.54 -5.36 20.26
C ASP A 184 11.10 -3.99 20.66
N MET A 185 12.26 -3.63 20.12
CA MET A 185 12.94 -2.37 20.37
C MET A 185 12.62 -1.38 19.23
N PRO A 186 11.96 -0.24 19.52
CA PRO A 186 11.59 0.74 18.50
C PRO A 186 12.70 1.74 18.18
N GLU A 187 13.85 1.69 18.85
CA GLU A 187 14.94 2.63 18.61
C GLU A 187 15.52 2.48 17.19
N PRO A 188 15.77 3.59 16.49
CA PRO A 188 16.38 3.56 15.16
C PRO A 188 17.87 3.23 15.28
N MET A 189 18.28 2.11 14.71
CA MET A 189 19.64 1.58 14.92
C MET A 189 20.74 2.27 14.11
N TYR A 190 20.40 3.10 13.11
CA TYR A 190 21.39 3.93 12.41
C TYR A 190 22.05 4.95 13.34
N GLU A 191 21.34 5.43 14.38
CA GLU A 191 21.89 6.39 15.34
C GLU A 191 23.10 5.79 16.07
N LYS A 192 23.02 4.52 16.46
CA LYS A 192 24.12 3.81 17.12
C LYS A 192 25.34 3.66 16.22
N LEU A 193 25.15 3.45 14.92
CA LEU A 193 26.26 3.44 13.95
C LEU A 193 26.89 4.82 13.79
N ARG A 194 26.05 5.84 13.61
CA ARG A 194 26.48 7.24 13.47
C ARG A 194 27.30 7.69 14.67
N ASP A 195 26.84 7.35 15.88
CA ASP A 195 27.49 7.75 17.14
C ASP A 195 28.88 7.09 17.31
N ILE A 196 29.12 5.93 16.69
CA ILE A 196 30.46 5.31 16.61
C ILE A 196 31.31 6.07 15.58
N SER A 197 30.80 6.22 14.36
CA SER A 197 31.43 7.00 13.31
C SER A 197 30.43 7.28 12.18
N SER A 198 30.36 8.54 11.74
CA SER A 198 29.51 8.96 10.62
C SER A 198 29.89 8.27 9.30
N GLU A 199 31.17 7.91 9.13
CA GLU A 199 31.70 7.23 7.94
C GLU A 199 31.25 5.76 7.85
N LEU A 200 30.83 5.15 8.97
CA LEU A 200 30.26 3.79 8.96
C LEU A 200 28.86 3.75 8.36
N LEU A 201 28.12 4.86 8.42
CA LEU A 201 26.80 4.95 7.81
C LEU A 201 26.91 5.23 6.31
N ILE A 202 27.75 6.19 5.92
CA ILE A 202 27.99 6.56 4.54
C ILE A 202 29.48 6.77 4.33
N PRO A 203 30.11 6.04 3.40
CA PRO A 203 31.51 6.21 3.11
C PRO A 203 31.76 7.56 2.42
N ASN A 204 32.88 8.19 2.76
CA ASN A 204 33.35 9.42 2.16
C ASN A 204 32.37 10.59 2.32
N LEU A 205 31.77 10.73 3.49
CA LEU A 205 30.82 11.81 3.79
C LEU A 205 31.44 13.21 3.55
N GLN A 206 32.75 13.32 3.77
CA GLN A 206 33.55 14.52 3.50
C GLN A 206 33.52 15.01 2.05
N LEU A 207 33.18 14.16 1.07
CA LEU A 207 33.14 14.53 -0.35
C LEU A 207 31.90 15.32 -0.72
N ILE A 208 30.84 15.31 0.10
CA ILE A 208 29.61 16.06 -0.15
C ILE A 208 29.89 17.52 0.21
N PRO A 209 29.97 18.46 -0.76
CA PRO A 209 30.30 19.85 -0.45
C PRO A 209 29.19 20.54 0.33
N GLN A 210 29.51 21.67 0.98
CA GLN A 210 28.51 22.52 1.61
C GLN A 210 27.49 23.03 0.58
N ASN A 211 26.22 23.18 0.98
CA ASN A 211 25.13 23.68 0.14
C ASN A 211 24.91 22.83 -1.13
N THR A 212 24.94 21.50 -0.97
CA THR A 212 24.72 20.52 -2.04
C THR A 212 23.48 19.68 -1.77
N ILE A 213 22.72 19.43 -2.83
CA ILE A 213 21.64 18.45 -2.86
C ILE A 213 22.07 17.32 -3.79
N SER A 214 21.94 16.08 -3.33
CA SER A 214 22.30 14.91 -4.13
C SER A 214 21.33 13.75 -3.88
N LEU A 215 21.38 12.75 -4.75
CA LEU A 215 20.60 11.52 -4.61
C LEU A 215 21.55 10.36 -4.34
N LEU A 216 21.22 9.57 -3.33
CA LEU A 216 21.85 8.31 -3.01
C LEU A 216 20.85 7.17 -3.15
N VAL A 217 21.38 5.96 -3.12
CA VAL A 217 20.59 4.72 -3.12
C VAL A 217 20.85 3.98 -1.83
N THR A 218 19.81 3.34 -1.28
CA THR A 218 19.95 2.46 -0.12
C THR A 218 20.77 1.21 -0.46
N ASN A 219 21.45 0.64 0.53
CA ASN A 219 22.13 -0.65 0.41
C ASN A 219 21.42 -1.65 1.34
N PRO A 220 20.39 -2.38 0.86
CA PRO A 220 19.64 -3.34 1.66
C PRO A 220 20.51 -4.45 2.25
N GLU A 221 21.54 -4.91 1.53
CA GLU A 221 22.46 -5.96 1.97
C GLU A 221 23.22 -5.54 3.22
N PHE A 222 23.72 -4.30 3.25
CA PHE A 222 24.39 -3.73 4.40
C PHE A 222 23.44 -3.63 5.60
N ILE A 223 22.24 -3.07 5.39
CA ILE A 223 21.24 -2.90 6.45
C ILE A 223 20.85 -4.26 7.05
N GLU A 224 20.56 -5.25 6.21
CA GLU A 224 20.22 -6.60 6.66
C GLU A 224 21.38 -7.27 7.39
N SER A 225 22.61 -7.17 6.89
CA SER A 225 23.79 -7.76 7.52
C SER A 225 24.03 -7.19 8.92
N TYR A 226 23.89 -5.87 9.07
CA TYR A 226 24.03 -5.18 10.35
C TYR A 226 22.92 -5.59 11.32
N MET A 227 21.67 -5.63 10.87
CA MET A 227 20.54 -6.06 11.69
C MET A 227 20.67 -7.51 12.16
N VAL A 228 21.08 -8.42 11.29
CA VAL A 228 21.27 -9.83 11.65
C VAL A 228 22.37 -9.98 12.70
N GLY A 229 23.52 -9.33 12.50
CA GLY A 229 24.62 -9.36 13.46
C GLY A 229 24.19 -8.83 14.83
N LEU A 230 23.45 -7.72 14.84
CA LEU A 230 22.98 -7.08 16.05
C LEU A 230 21.97 -7.95 16.83
N ASN A 231 20.99 -8.53 16.13
CA ASN A 231 20.03 -9.45 16.73
C ASN A 231 20.69 -10.73 17.25
N HIS A 232 21.69 -11.25 16.54
CA HIS A 232 22.43 -12.43 16.96
C HIS A 232 23.21 -12.21 18.26
N GLU A 233 23.94 -11.10 18.38
CA GLU A 233 24.70 -10.79 19.59
C GLU A 233 23.76 -10.43 20.76
N PHE A 234 22.67 -9.72 20.51
CA PHE A 234 21.68 -9.44 21.56
C PHE A 234 20.97 -10.71 22.05
N GLY A 235 20.64 -11.63 21.14
CA GLY A 235 20.06 -12.93 21.51
C GLY A 235 20.99 -13.78 22.37
N LYS A 236 22.31 -13.72 22.13
CA LYS A 236 23.32 -14.35 23.01
C LYS A 236 23.37 -13.70 24.39
N GLU A 237 23.35 -12.38 24.46
CA GLU A 237 23.36 -11.65 25.73
C GLU A 237 22.11 -11.94 26.55
N LEU A 238 20.93 -12.00 25.92
CA LEU A 238 19.69 -12.41 26.60
C LEU A 238 19.79 -13.83 27.15
N LEU A 239 20.33 -14.77 26.37
CA LEU A 239 20.57 -16.13 26.85
C LEU A 239 21.55 -16.15 28.03
N TRP A 240 22.62 -15.34 27.98
CA TRP A 240 23.59 -15.21 29.08
C TRP A 240 22.96 -14.65 30.36
N ARG A 241 21.97 -13.75 30.22
CA ARG A 241 21.18 -13.20 31.33
C ARG A 241 20.03 -14.10 31.80
N GLU A 242 19.99 -15.35 31.34
CA GLU A 242 18.93 -16.31 31.64
C GLU A 242 17.51 -15.83 31.25
N TYR A 243 17.42 -14.88 30.31
CA TYR A 243 16.13 -14.48 29.76
C TYR A 243 15.57 -15.64 28.94
N PRO A 244 14.28 -16.00 29.10
CA PRO A 244 13.67 -17.06 28.33
C PRO A 244 13.66 -16.65 26.84
N THR A 245 14.58 -17.22 26.05
CA THR A 245 14.66 -16.98 24.61
C THR A 245 15.05 -18.25 23.85
N ASP A 246 14.50 -18.41 22.65
CA ASP A 246 14.92 -19.41 21.66
C ASP A 246 16.03 -18.89 20.73
N LYS A 247 16.50 -17.64 20.95
CA LYS A 247 17.46 -16.89 20.12
C LYS A 247 17.02 -16.63 18.67
N ARG A 248 15.76 -16.91 18.32
CA ARG A 248 15.21 -16.67 16.97
C ARG A 248 14.46 -15.34 16.89
N GLY A 249 14.37 -14.62 18.00
CA GLY A 249 13.70 -13.34 18.08
C GLY A 249 14.33 -12.27 17.20
N SER A 250 13.49 -11.41 16.65
CA SER A 250 13.90 -10.24 15.86
C SER A 250 13.70 -8.97 16.69
N TYR A 251 14.59 -8.77 17.65
CA TYR A 251 14.51 -7.69 18.65
C TYR A 251 14.63 -6.29 18.02
N PHE A 252 15.51 -6.14 17.04
CA PHE A 252 15.76 -4.89 16.33
C PHE A 252 15.40 -5.06 14.86
N ARG A 253 14.34 -4.38 14.44
CA ARG A 253 13.84 -4.43 13.05
C ARG A 253 13.74 -3.07 12.38
N GLN A 254 14.11 -2.02 13.10
CA GLN A 254 14.04 -0.64 12.64
C GLN A 254 15.45 -0.07 12.57
N PHE A 255 15.90 0.19 11.35
CA PHE A 255 17.19 0.81 11.09
C PHE A 255 17.05 2.32 11.06
N TRP A 256 16.06 2.87 10.35
CA TRP A 256 15.90 4.30 10.13
C TRP A 256 14.96 4.98 11.13
N ASP A 257 15.09 6.30 11.31
CA ASP A 257 14.13 7.08 12.09
C ASP A 257 12.87 7.36 11.27
N VAL A 258 11.72 7.10 11.90
CA VAL A 258 10.38 7.31 11.33
C VAL A 258 9.56 8.33 12.11
N LYS A 259 10.17 8.98 13.11
CA LYS A 259 9.50 10.00 13.93
C LYS A 259 9.09 11.20 13.08
N GLY A 260 7.83 11.61 13.19
CA GLY A 260 7.29 12.79 12.51
C GLY A 260 7.03 12.59 11.01
N ILE A 261 7.04 11.35 10.54
CA ILE A 261 6.70 11.02 9.15
C ILE A 261 5.19 10.96 8.98
N ILE A 262 4.70 11.63 7.95
CA ILE A 262 3.29 11.67 7.58
C ILE A 262 3.02 10.42 6.75
N SER A 263 2.04 9.62 7.16
CA SER A 263 1.58 8.44 6.41
C SER A 263 0.08 8.48 6.23
N ASN A 264 -0.40 8.13 5.05
CA ASN A 264 -1.82 8.20 4.67
C ASN A 264 -2.66 7.04 5.23
N ASN A 265 -2.14 6.27 6.17
CA ASN A 265 -2.73 5.03 6.66
C ASN A 265 -3.64 5.27 7.87
N ASN A 266 -4.73 6.01 7.66
CA ASN A 266 -5.67 6.40 8.73
C ASN A 266 -6.52 5.24 9.28
N ASN A 267 -6.51 4.07 8.64
CA ASN A 267 -7.39 2.94 8.96
C ASN A 267 -6.68 1.78 9.69
N LEU A 268 -5.39 1.90 10.04
CA LEU A 268 -4.63 0.83 10.69
C LEU A 268 -4.60 1.00 12.21
N ASP A 269 -4.64 -0.13 12.93
CA ASP A 269 -4.40 -0.15 14.38
C ASP A 269 -2.96 0.33 14.68
N PRO A 270 -2.69 1.03 15.82
CA PRO A 270 -1.36 1.53 16.13
C PRO A 270 -0.26 0.45 16.11
N ASN A 271 -0.58 -0.79 16.45
CA ASN A 271 0.39 -1.89 16.39
C ASN A 271 0.71 -2.30 14.95
N GLN A 272 -0.30 -2.34 14.08
CA GLN A 272 -0.12 -2.61 12.65
C GLN A 272 0.69 -1.51 11.98
N LEU A 273 0.45 -0.26 12.35
CA LEU A 273 1.18 0.89 11.86
C LEU A 273 2.64 0.87 12.32
N LYS A 274 2.94 0.52 13.59
CA LYS A 274 4.31 0.28 14.07
C LYS A 274 5.02 -0.85 13.34
N GLU A 275 4.28 -1.89 12.97
CA GLU A 275 4.82 -3.01 12.22
C GLU A 275 5.17 -2.53 10.80
N GLU A 276 4.32 -1.75 10.14
CA GLU A 276 4.59 -1.09 8.84
C GLU A 276 5.82 -0.16 8.89
N PHE A 277 6.00 0.50 10.05
CA PHE A 277 7.23 1.04 10.66
C PHE A 277 8.59 0.35 10.37
N LYS A 278 8.59 -0.98 10.32
CA LYS A 278 9.84 -1.75 10.37
C LYS A 278 10.50 -1.83 8.99
N ASP A 279 11.83 -1.80 8.98
CA ASP A 279 12.62 -1.82 7.74
C ASP A 279 12.84 -3.25 7.24
N ILE A 280 12.97 -4.22 8.15
CA ILE A 280 13.20 -5.64 7.81
C ILE A 280 12.02 -6.54 8.18
N GLN A 281 11.82 -7.59 7.40
CA GLN A 281 10.93 -8.69 7.77
C GLN A 281 11.48 -9.45 8.99
N PRO A 282 10.64 -10.14 9.78
CA PRO A 282 11.11 -10.98 10.89
C PRO A 282 12.13 -12.00 10.40
N ILE A 283 13.29 -12.06 11.06
CA ILE A 283 14.46 -12.88 10.69
C ILE A 283 14.14 -14.37 10.76
N ASP A 284 13.20 -14.79 11.63
CA ASP A 284 12.75 -16.17 11.73
C ASP A 284 12.05 -16.69 10.47
N LYS A 285 11.61 -15.79 9.59
CA LYS A 285 10.97 -16.10 8.30
C LYS A 285 11.95 -16.08 7.13
N TRP A 286 13.22 -15.76 7.36
CA TRP A 286 14.21 -15.71 6.30
C TRP A 286 14.66 -17.13 5.99
N TYR A 287 14.61 -17.49 4.71
CA TYR A 287 15.06 -18.81 4.29
C TYR A 287 16.59 -18.89 4.38
N SER A 288 17.12 -20.03 4.83
CA SER A 288 18.58 -20.24 4.84
C SER A 288 19.26 -20.12 3.46
N SER A 289 18.48 -20.21 2.38
CA SER A 289 18.94 -20.08 0.99
C SER A 289 18.74 -18.69 0.38
N SER A 290 18.05 -17.77 1.05
CA SER A 290 17.84 -16.43 0.52
C SER A 290 19.08 -15.55 0.70
N ALA A 291 19.32 -14.69 -0.29
CA ALA A 291 20.41 -13.73 -0.23
C ALA A 291 20.06 -12.55 0.69
N LEU A 292 21.07 -11.96 1.31
CA LEU A 292 20.93 -10.65 1.95
C LEU A 292 20.47 -9.61 0.92
N GLY A 293 19.74 -8.61 1.39
CA GLY A 293 19.11 -7.55 0.59
C GLY A 293 17.74 -7.92 0.02
N THR A 294 17.28 -9.16 0.20
CA THR A 294 16.00 -9.62 -0.37
C THR A 294 14.80 -9.51 0.58
N HIS A 295 15.04 -9.17 1.85
CA HIS A 295 14.06 -9.13 2.94
C HIS A 295 13.68 -7.73 3.47
N PRO A 296 13.78 -6.62 2.70
CA PRO A 296 13.23 -5.36 3.18
C PRO A 296 11.71 -5.51 3.27
N LYS A 297 11.13 -5.00 4.35
CA LYS A 297 9.68 -5.01 4.50
C LYS A 297 9.02 -4.05 3.51
N ARG A 298 9.66 -2.91 3.28
CA ARG A 298 9.23 -1.90 2.31
C ARG A 298 10.10 -2.02 1.09
N LYS A 299 9.55 -2.58 0.03
CA LYS A 299 10.30 -2.85 -1.20
C LYS A 299 9.85 -1.87 -2.27
N ALA A 300 10.78 -1.02 -2.72
CA ALA A 300 10.60 -0.35 -4.00
C ALA A 300 10.57 -1.42 -5.11
N PRO A 301 9.93 -1.16 -6.27
CA PRO A 301 9.78 -2.13 -7.36
C PRO A 301 11.08 -2.83 -7.76
N ASP A 302 12.22 -2.12 -7.73
CA ASP A 302 13.56 -2.63 -8.08
C ASP A 302 14.46 -2.83 -6.85
N GLY A 303 13.92 -2.85 -5.63
CA GLY A 303 14.66 -3.08 -4.37
C GLY A 303 15.51 -1.90 -3.87
N GLU A 304 15.94 -1.02 -4.78
CA GLU A 304 16.72 0.18 -4.48
C GLU A 304 15.80 1.39 -4.24
N GLN A 305 15.94 2.02 -3.08
CA GLN A 305 15.19 3.23 -2.71
C GLN A 305 16.07 4.47 -2.88
N VAL A 306 15.50 5.51 -3.45
CA VAL A 306 16.15 6.82 -3.57
C VAL A 306 16.15 7.52 -2.22
N VAL A 307 17.33 8.03 -1.84
CA VAL A 307 17.55 8.85 -0.66
C VAL A 307 18.02 10.22 -1.09
N LEU A 308 17.23 11.24 -0.79
CA LEU A 308 17.61 12.64 -0.99
C LEU A 308 18.55 13.07 0.14
N VAL A 309 19.75 13.49 -0.25
CA VAL A 309 20.74 14.08 0.65
C VAL A 309 20.69 15.59 0.51
N ILE A 310 20.53 16.29 1.62
CA ILE A 310 20.62 17.73 1.67
C ILE A 310 21.66 18.10 2.71
N ARG A 311 22.74 18.72 2.24
CA ARG A 311 23.73 19.37 3.08
C ARG A 311 23.68 20.85 2.81
N GLY A 312 23.30 21.65 3.79
CA GLY A 312 23.27 23.10 3.59
C GLY A 312 22.77 23.88 4.80
N GLU A 313 23.05 25.19 4.77
CA GLU A 313 22.70 26.10 5.87
C GLU A 313 21.19 26.26 6.04
N LEU A 314 20.40 26.02 4.98
CA LEU A 314 18.95 26.09 5.03
C LEU A 314 18.38 25.16 6.11
N LEU A 315 18.77 23.88 6.13
CA LEU A 315 18.26 22.91 7.10
C LEU A 315 18.87 23.08 8.49
N LYS A 316 19.99 23.80 8.60
CA LYS A 316 20.57 24.22 9.88
C LYS A 316 19.77 25.36 10.51
N LYS A 317 19.33 26.34 9.70
CA LYS A 317 18.50 27.48 10.15
C LYS A 317 17.03 27.10 10.35
N TYR A 318 16.51 26.22 9.50
CA TYR A 318 15.11 25.77 9.47
C TYR A 318 15.02 24.24 9.63
N PRO A 319 15.23 23.71 10.84
CA PRO A 319 15.32 22.27 11.06
C PRO A 319 14.02 21.50 10.80
N ASN A 320 12.86 22.16 10.95
CA ASN A 320 11.54 21.55 10.80
C ASN A 320 10.96 21.66 9.38
N THR A 321 11.78 22.03 8.39
CA THR A 321 11.33 22.15 7.00
C THR A 321 10.64 20.88 6.49
N ILE A 322 9.49 21.05 5.82
CA ILE A 322 8.75 19.94 5.22
C ILE A 322 9.41 19.61 3.88
N ILE A 323 9.74 18.33 3.68
CA ILE A 323 10.35 17.84 2.44
C ILE A 323 9.50 16.71 1.90
N TYR A 324 9.10 16.79 0.64
CA TYR A 324 8.32 15.78 -0.04
C TYR A 324 8.64 15.76 -1.54
N ALA A 325 8.28 14.68 -2.22
CA ALA A 325 8.38 14.58 -3.66
C ALA A 325 7.00 14.81 -4.28
N GLN A 326 6.93 15.60 -5.35
CA GLN A 326 5.71 15.82 -6.12
C GLN A 326 5.95 15.45 -7.58
N LYS A 327 4.97 14.76 -8.17
CA LYS A 327 5.06 14.29 -9.55
C LYS A 327 5.11 15.48 -10.51
N ALA A 328 6.03 15.40 -11.47
CA ALA A 328 6.10 16.37 -12.56
C ALA A 328 5.09 16.01 -13.65
N HIS A 329 4.51 17.04 -14.27
CA HIS A 329 3.60 16.93 -15.40
C HIS A 329 4.06 17.81 -16.55
N ILE A 330 3.67 17.44 -17.76
CA ILE A 330 3.94 18.28 -18.93
C ILE A 330 3.27 19.65 -18.78
N PHE A 331 3.95 20.70 -19.25
CA PHE A 331 3.36 22.03 -19.29
C PHE A 331 2.14 22.05 -20.23
N LYS A 332 1.02 22.56 -19.70
CA LYS A 332 -0.21 22.84 -20.44
C LYS A 332 -0.48 24.35 -20.36
N ASP A 333 -0.68 24.99 -21.50
CA ASP A 333 -1.08 26.39 -21.54
C ASP A 333 -2.55 26.55 -21.11
N ALA A 334 -3.01 27.79 -20.91
CA ALA A 334 -4.39 28.09 -20.49
C ALA A 334 -5.48 27.50 -21.41
N ASN A 335 -5.12 27.22 -22.67
CA ASN A 335 -6.00 26.60 -23.67
C ASN A 335 -5.90 25.05 -23.71
N GLY A 336 -5.16 24.43 -22.78
CA GLY A 336 -4.93 22.99 -22.74
C GLY A 336 -3.94 22.46 -23.79
N VAL A 337 -3.23 23.37 -24.48
CA VAL A 337 -2.22 22.99 -25.47
C VAL A 337 -0.95 22.56 -24.74
N ILE A 338 -0.50 21.36 -25.08
CA ILE A 338 0.66 20.70 -24.50
C ILE A 338 1.94 21.26 -25.16
N ASP A 339 2.92 21.67 -24.36
CA ASP A 339 4.25 22.12 -24.83
C ASP A 339 5.38 21.37 -24.12
N ALA A 340 5.89 20.32 -24.79
CA ALA A 340 6.96 19.48 -24.26
C ALA A 340 8.34 20.16 -24.20
N LYS A 341 8.51 21.36 -24.77
CA LYS A 341 9.79 22.07 -24.74
C LYS A 341 9.98 22.92 -23.49
N LYS A 342 8.91 23.19 -22.76
CA LYS A 342 8.96 23.95 -21.51
C LYS A 342 9.29 23.05 -20.33
N GLN A 343 9.77 23.67 -19.26
CA GLN A 343 10.04 22.93 -18.02
C GLN A 343 8.76 22.27 -17.50
N PRO A 344 8.86 21.02 -17.02
CA PRO A 344 7.74 20.32 -16.40
C PRO A 344 7.20 21.11 -15.21
N VAL A 345 5.89 21.09 -15.02
CA VAL A 345 5.19 21.80 -13.95
C VAL A 345 4.60 20.81 -12.96
N ILE A 346 4.32 21.30 -11.76
CA ILE A 346 3.53 20.56 -10.77
C ILE A 346 2.07 20.97 -10.83
N GLU A 347 1.16 20.02 -10.67
CA GLU A 347 -0.27 20.30 -10.62
C GLU A 347 -0.71 20.62 -9.19
N PRO A 348 -1.63 21.60 -8.99
CA PRO A 348 -2.15 21.91 -7.67
C PRO A 348 -3.00 20.76 -7.13
N VAL A 349 -2.65 20.26 -5.95
CA VAL A 349 -3.36 19.17 -5.29
C VAL A 349 -4.49 19.73 -4.43
N ALA A 350 -5.74 19.42 -4.78
CA ALA A 350 -6.92 19.94 -4.08
C ALA A 350 -7.63 18.90 -3.19
N THR A 351 -7.46 17.60 -3.48
CA THR A 351 -8.15 16.51 -2.77
C THR A 351 -7.19 15.51 -2.15
N THR A 352 -7.63 14.81 -1.10
CA THR A 352 -6.84 13.76 -0.43
C THR A 352 -6.47 12.61 -1.36
N SER A 353 -7.35 12.24 -2.28
CA SER A 353 -7.07 11.20 -3.27
C SER A 353 -5.96 11.60 -4.23
N GLN A 354 -5.96 12.86 -4.69
CA GLN A 354 -4.87 13.41 -5.50
C GLN A 354 -3.58 13.52 -4.69
N MET A 355 -3.64 13.83 -3.40
CA MET A 355 -2.45 13.89 -2.56
C MET A 355 -1.73 12.54 -2.50
N ALA A 356 -2.47 11.43 -2.43
CA ALA A 356 -1.88 10.09 -2.40
C ALA A 356 -1.20 9.69 -3.73
N THR A 357 -1.63 10.25 -4.87
CA THR A 357 -1.06 9.93 -6.20
C THR A 357 0.02 10.90 -6.65
N GLU A 358 -0.15 12.19 -6.33
CA GLU A 358 0.72 13.28 -6.79
C GLU A 358 1.86 13.57 -5.82
N ILE A 359 1.70 13.27 -4.52
CA ILE A 359 2.68 13.60 -3.48
C ILE A 359 3.16 12.33 -2.78
N LYS A 360 4.48 12.18 -2.68
CA LYS A 360 5.12 11.17 -1.86
C LYS A 360 5.89 11.82 -0.72
N PHE A 361 5.49 11.51 0.50
CA PHE A 361 6.23 11.87 1.71
C PHE A 361 7.43 10.92 1.91
N PRO A 362 8.48 11.37 2.62
CA PRO A 362 9.61 10.51 2.94
C PRO A 362 9.15 9.36 3.84
N MET A 363 9.67 8.15 3.60
CA MET A 363 9.37 6.93 4.36
C MET A 363 10.20 6.82 5.63
N PHE A 364 11.38 7.43 5.61
CA PHE A 364 12.30 7.51 6.72
C PHE A 364 13.17 8.76 6.61
N LYS A 365 13.76 9.15 7.74
CA LYS A 365 14.76 10.22 7.81
C LYS A 365 16.00 9.75 8.55
N ALA A 366 17.13 10.34 8.21
CA ALA A 366 18.36 10.22 8.99
C ALA A 366 19.07 11.56 9.06
N GLU A 367 19.74 11.80 10.19
CA GLU A 367 20.49 13.03 10.41
C GLU A 367 21.89 12.72 10.91
N ILE A 368 22.88 13.33 10.26
CA ILE A 368 24.26 13.36 10.70
C ILE A 368 24.59 14.81 11.06
N ASN A 369 24.90 15.02 12.34
CA ASN A 369 25.34 16.32 12.82
C ASN A 369 26.64 16.74 12.11
N PRO A 370 26.82 18.03 11.79
CA PRO A 370 25.96 19.15 12.18
C PRO A 370 24.88 19.56 11.18
N ASP A 371 24.92 19.11 9.92
CA ASP A 371 24.17 19.77 8.83
C ASP A 371 23.76 18.86 7.66
N ILE A 372 23.83 17.53 7.81
CA ILE A 372 23.48 16.60 6.73
C ILE A 372 22.20 15.85 7.09
N LYS A 373 21.17 16.00 6.25
CA LYS A 373 19.90 15.30 6.39
C LYS A 373 19.63 14.41 5.18
N PHE A 374 19.06 13.25 5.46
CA PHE A 374 18.71 12.20 4.51
C PHE A 374 17.22 11.93 4.58
N PHE A 375 16.58 11.84 3.41
CA PHE A 375 15.15 11.57 3.29
C PHE A 375 14.95 10.45 2.28
N GLY A 376 14.49 9.29 2.74
CA GLY A 376 14.22 8.13 1.88
C GLY A 376 12.82 8.20 1.27
N PHE A 377 12.70 7.94 -0.03
CA PHE A 377 11.43 7.94 -0.74
C PHE A 377 11.13 6.56 -1.35
N ASP A 378 9.83 6.28 -1.50
CA ASP A 378 9.34 5.11 -2.25
C ASP A 378 9.45 5.35 -3.76
N LEU A 379 10.66 5.62 -4.24
CA LEU A 379 10.96 5.90 -5.64
C LEU A 379 12.25 5.19 -6.03
N THR A 380 12.30 4.67 -7.25
CA THR A 380 13.55 4.20 -7.87
C THR A 380 14.25 5.36 -8.59
N VAL A 381 15.56 5.24 -8.84
CA VAL A 381 16.33 6.29 -9.55
C VAL A 381 15.72 6.62 -10.92
N PRO A 382 15.32 5.63 -11.76
CA PRO A 382 14.65 5.92 -13.03
C PRO A 382 13.33 6.67 -12.87
N GLN A 383 12.52 6.29 -11.87
CA GLN A 383 11.25 6.98 -11.60
C GLN A 383 11.47 8.42 -11.14
N ALA A 384 12.43 8.66 -10.25
CA ALA A 384 12.72 10.00 -9.76
C ALA A 384 13.24 10.92 -10.88
N LYS A 385 14.10 10.41 -11.76
CA LYS A 385 14.65 11.16 -12.91
C LYS A 385 13.61 11.40 -14.01
N GLY A 386 12.72 10.44 -14.23
CA GLY A 386 11.86 10.40 -15.41
C GLY A 386 12.59 9.91 -16.66
N LYS A 387 11.85 9.87 -17.77
CA LYS A 387 12.33 9.42 -19.09
C LYS A 387 13.25 10.47 -19.72
N ASP A 388 14.21 10.04 -20.53
CA ASP A 388 15.01 10.96 -21.35
C ASP A 388 14.14 11.54 -22.49
N ASP A 389 13.98 12.86 -22.55
CA ASP A 389 13.19 13.62 -23.55
C ASP A 389 11.70 13.18 -23.64
N PRO A 390 10.90 13.35 -22.56
CA PRO A 390 9.47 13.01 -22.56
C PRO A 390 8.68 13.99 -23.46
N LYS A 391 7.71 13.47 -24.23
CA LYS A 391 6.98 14.23 -25.27
C LYS A 391 5.47 14.21 -25.11
N ILE A 392 4.96 13.14 -24.53
CA ILE A 392 3.53 12.94 -24.34
C ILE A 392 3.18 12.97 -22.84
N GLU A 393 1.95 13.32 -22.52
CA GLU A 393 1.47 13.42 -21.14
C GLU A 393 1.62 12.09 -20.36
N THR A 394 1.51 10.97 -21.05
CA THR A 394 1.65 9.63 -20.46
C THR A 394 3.10 9.17 -20.29
N ASP A 395 4.09 9.94 -20.77
CA ASP A 395 5.49 9.66 -20.48
C ASP A 395 5.80 9.88 -18.99
N ASP A 396 6.88 9.30 -18.51
CA ASP A 396 7.37 9.57 -17.16
C ASP A 396 8.15 10.89 -17.14
N TRP A 397 7.55 11.92 -16.54
CA TRP A 397 8.12 13.26 -16.40
C TRP A 397 9.02 13.41 -15.16
N GLY A 398 9.12 12.35 -14.33
CA GLY A 398 9.92 12.35 -13.12
C GLY A 398 9.24 13.04 -11.93
N TRP A 399 10.05 13.33 -10.90
CA TRP A 399 9.58 13.91 -9.64
C TRP A 399 10.42 15.13 -9.25
N TYR A 400 9.74 16.15 -8.73
CA TYR A 400 10.39 17.29 -8.07
C TYR A 400 10.46 17.06 -6.57
N PHE A 401 11.63 17.29 -5.97
CA PHE A 401 11.77 17.37 -4.52
C PHE A 401 11.48 18.78 -4.06
N ILE A 402 10.43 18.93 -3.27
CA ILE A 402 9.96 20.23 -2.77
C ILE A 402 10.42 20.39 -1.33
N ILE A 403 10.98 21.57 -1.07
CA ILE A 403 11.40 22.03 0.25
C ILE A 403 10.43 23.13 0.64
N GLN A 404 9.56 22.86 1.61
CA GLN A 404 8.45 23.73 1.98
C GLN A 404 8.61 24.25 3.41
N GLN A 405 8.41 25.55 3.58
CA GLN A 405 8.36 26.19 4.89
C GLN A 405 7.12 25.74 5.68
N ILE A 406 7.28 25.59 7.00
CA ILE A 406 6.13 25.35 7.87
C ILE A 406 5.33 26.64 8.05
N PRO A 407 3.99 26.61 7.90
CA PRO A 407 3.15 27.73 8.30
C PRO A 407 3.34 28.07 9.78
N GLY A 408 3.78 29.29 10.07
CA GLY A 408 4.02 29.78 11.44
C GLY A 408 5.48 29.77 11.89
N GLU A 409 6.39 29.20 11.10
CA GLU A 409 7.84 29.34 11.30
C GLU A 409 8.42 30.53 10.52
N PRO A 410 9.66 30.97 10.81
CA PRO A 410 10.27 32.05 10.06
C PRO A 410 10.36 31.69 8.56
N ARG A 411 10.06 32.66 7.69
CA ARG A 411 10.00 32.43 6.24
C ARG A 411 11.37 32.14 5.66
N PHE A 412 11.40 31.41 4.54
CA PHE A 412 12.63 31.24 3.78
C PHE A 412 13.03 32.52 3.07
N GLY A 413 14.34 32.79 3.08
CA GLY A 413 14.96 33.76 2.20
C GLY A 413 14.64 35.22 2.54
N MET A 414 14.21 35.91 1.49
CA MET A 414 14.32 37.35 1.25
C MET A 414 13.38 38.21 2.11
N ASP A 415 13.73 39.48 2.27
CA ASP A 415 12.89 40.46 2.94
C ASP A 415 11.60 40.73 2.15
N ILE A 416 10.53 41.14 2.85
CA ILE A 416 9.22 41.38 2.22
C ILE A 416 9.28 42.60 1.31
N ASN A 417 9.96 43.64 1.76
CA ASN A 417 10.11 44.90 1.04
C ASN A 417 11.59 45.15 0.80
N PHE A 418 11.92 45.75 -0.34
CA PHE A 418 13.25 46.23 -0.60
C PHE A 418 13.59 47.39 0.34
N GLU A 419 14.55 47.18 1.24
CA GLU A 419 15.17 48.24 2.01
C GLU A 419 16.63 48.36 1.58
N LYS A 420 17.01 49.54 1.07
CA LYS A 420 18.38 49.77 0.61
C LYS A 420 19.33 49.83 1.82
N SER A 421 20.11 48.77 2.03
CA SER A 421 21.13 48.73 3.09
C SER A 421 22.49 49.22 2.57
N GLY A 422 22.71 50.53 2.61
CA GLY A 422 23.98 51.15 2.17
C GLY A 422 24.03 51.56 0.70
N ASP A 423 25.22 51.96 0.21
CA ASP A 423 25.36 52.63 -1.10
C ASP A 423 25.35 51.69 -2.31
N LYS A 424 25.71 50.41 -2.13
CA LYS A 424 25.75 49.38 -3.17
C LYS A 424 24.64 48.36 -2.94
N ILE A 425 24.02 47.91 -4.03
CA ILE A 425 23.03 46.84 -4.00
C ILE A 425 23.80 45.53 -4.09
N SER A 426 23.63 44.65 -3.11
CA SER A 426 24.19 43.31 -3.09
C SER A 426 23.07 42.27 -3.29
N TRP A 427 23.45 41.00 -3.52
CA TRP A 427 22.46 39.92 -3.56
C TRP A 427 21.74 39.70 -2.23
N ASP A 428 22.33 40.15 -1.11
CA ASP A 428 21.71 40.07 0.21
C ASP A 428 20.54 41.05 0.38
N ASP A 429 20.49 42.11 -0.43
CA ASP A 429 19.39 43.10 -0.45
C ASP A 429 18.20 42.65 -1.32
N LEU A 430 18.23 41.42 -1.86
CA LEU A 430 17.15 40.91 -2.70
C LEU A 430 15.91 40.64 -1.83
N SER A 431 14.79 41.21 -2.25
CA SER A 431 13.50 41.19 -1.56
C SER A 431 12.38 40.66 -2.46
N TRP A 432 11.30 40.18 -1.85
CA TRP A 432 10.16 39.59 -2.55
C TRP A 432 9.40 40.58 -3.44
N ASP A 433 9.46 41.90 -3.19
CA ASP A 433 8.89 42.91 -4.09
C ASP A 433 9.67 43.07 -5.41
N LYS A 434 10.95 42.66 -5.43
CA LYS A 434 11.82 42.71 -6.62
C LYS A 434 11.86 41.39 -7.38
N TYR A 435 11.21 40.34 -6.88
CA TYR A 435 11.16 39.04 -7.51
C TYR A 435 9.70 38.58 -7.61
N ASN A 436 9.17 38.42 -8.84
CA ASN A 436 7.79 37.98 -9.03
C ASN A 436 7.73 36.44 -9.19
N PRO A 437 7.38 35.68 -8.14
CA PRO A 437 7.35 34.22 -8.22
C PRO A 437 6.25 33.75 -9.18
N GLN A 438 6.56 32.74 -9.99
CA GLN A 438 5.58 32.07 -10.84
C GLN A 438 4.98 30.91 -10.05
N ASN A 439 3.65 30.88 -9.90
CA ASN A 439 2.91 29.84 -9.18
C ASN A 439 3.38 29.61 -7.73
N GLY A 440 3.99 30.61 -7.08
CA GLY A 440 4.49 30.51 -5.70
C GLY A 440 5.85 29.80 -5.56
N PHE A 441 6.54 29.50 -6.67
CA PHE A 441 7.87 28.88 -6.66
C PHE A 441 8.97 29.86 -7.15
N ILE A 442 10.18 29.69 -6.63
CA ILE A 442 11.38 30.34 -7.16
C ILE A 442 11.81 29.57 -8.42
N ASN A 443 12.02 30.28 -9.52
CA ASN A 443 12.42 29.75 -10.82
C ASN A 443 13.69 30.48 -11.26
N ILE A 444 14.73 29.73 -11.60
CA ILE A 444 16.04 30.27 -11.95
C ILE A 444 16.03 31.10 -13.25
N ASP A 445 15.04 30.89 -14.10
CA ASP A 445 14.87 31.60 -15.36
C ASP A 445 14.20 32.97 -15.17
N VAL A 446 13.58 33.21 -14.02
CA VAL A 446 12.95 34.48 -13.69
C VAL A 446 14.02 35.42 -13.11
N LYS A 447 14.31 36.49 -13.86
CA LYS A 447 15.23 37.53 -13.39
C LYS A 447 14.53 38.48 -12.42
N PRO A 448 15.24 39.01 -11.40
CA PRO A 448 14.75 40.12 -10.60
C PRO A 448 14.36 41.32 -11.49
N ASN A 449 13.45 42.16 -11.00
CA ASN A 449 13.03 43.38 -11.67
C ASN A 449 14.25 44.22 -12.08
N SER A 450 14.13 44.93 -13.21
CA SER A 450 15.22 45.70 -13.84
C SER A 450 15.91 46.71 -12.92
N ASP A 451 15.22 47.11 -11.86
CA ASP A 451 15.65 48.11 -10.88
C ASP A 451 16.57 47.51 -9.80
N PHE A 452 16.59 46.18 -9.67
CA PHE A 452 17.53 45.46 -8.83
C PHE A 452 18.75 45.04 -9.67
N LYS A 453 19.84 45.81 -9.54
CA LYS A 453 21.12 45.51 -10.20
C LYS A 453 22.19 45.35 -9.13
N PRO A 454 22.52 44.11 -8.73
CA PRO A 454 23.59 43.90 -7.78
C PRO A 454 24.92 44.35 -8.42
N THR A 455 25.69 45.15 -7.69
CA THR A 455 26.95 45.79 -8.13
C THR A 455 28.19 45.18 -7.48
#